data_AF-A0A811QCX4-F1
#
_entry.id   AF-A0A811QCX4-F1
#
_cell.length_a   1.000
_cell.length_b   1.000
_cell.length_c   1.000
_cell.angle_alpha   90.00
_cell.angle_beta   90.00
_cell.angle_gamma   90.00
#
_symmetry.space_group_name_H-M   'P 1'
#
loop_
_entity.id
_entity.type
_entity.pdbx_description
1 polymer ?
#
loop_
_entity_poly.entity_id
_entity_poly.type
_entity_poly.pdbx_seq_one_letter_code
_entity_poly.pdbx_strand_id
1 'polypeptide(L)'
;MASEKVETIVAGNYIEMERDVGGSGGDHGQPAEPAAASGASGGKKLALSSLFWHGGSVYDAWFSCASNQVAQVLLTLPYSFSQLGMASGVVFQIFYGLMGSWTAYLISVLYVEYRTRKEREKVDFRNHVIQWFEVLDGLLGKHWRNVGLFFNCTFLLFGSVIQLIACASNIYYINDKYDKRTWTYIFGACCATTVFIPSFHNYRIWSFLGLLMTTYTAWYLTIAAIAHGQVEGVTHSGPSKMVLYFTGSTNILYTFGGHAVTVEIMHAMWKPQKFKLIYLVATLYVLTLTLPSASAVYWAFGDMLLDHSNAFSSSALRLP
;
A
#
# COMPACT_ATOMS: atom_id res chain seq x y z
N MET A 1 -6.42 7.48 37.03
CA MET A 1 -6.50 6.11 37.56
C MET A 1 -7.23 5.11 36.65
N ALA A 2 -8.40 5.41 36.06
CA ALA A 2 -9.07 4.45 35.16
C ALA A 2 -8.36 4.29 33.80
N SER A 3 -7.91 5.39 33.18
CA SER A 3 -7.15 5.38 31.91
C SER A 3 -5.83 4.62 32.03
N GLU A 4 -5.12 4.85 33.14
CA GLU A 4 -3.82 4.22 33.43
C GLU A 4 -3.95 2.71 33.67
N LYS A 5 -5.01 2.27 34.37
CA LYS A 5 -5.33 0.84 34.52
C LYS A 5 -5.68 0.19 33.17
N VAL A 6 -6.39 0.88 32.29
CA VAL A 6 -6.70 0.38 30.94
C VAL A 6 -5.43 0.26 30.12
N GLU A 7 -4.55 1.27 30.10
CA GLU A 7 -3.26 1.19 29.40
C GLU A 7 -2.35 0.08 29.94
N THR A 8 -2.36 -0.15 31.27
CA THR A 8 -1.54 -1.19 31.91
C THR A 8 -2.06 -2.60 31.60
N ILE A 9 -3.38 -2.81 31.57
CA ILE A 9 -3.99 -4.10 31.19
C ILE A 9 -3.78 -4.37 29.70
N VAL A 10 -3.95 -3.34 28.87
CA VAL A 10 -3.68 -3.38 27.42
C VAL A 10 -2.22 -3.76 27.19
N ALA A 11 -1.26 -3.11 27.85
CA ALA A 11 0.16 -3.43 27.76
C ALA A 11 0.52 -4.85 28.25
N GLY A 12 -0.14 -5.34 29.31
CA GLY A 12 0.08 -6.68 29.87
C GLY A 12 -0.24 -7.81 28.89
N ASN A 13 -1.36 -7.72 28.17
CA ASN A 13 -1.78 -8.74 27.21
C ASN A 13 -0.89 -8.77 25.93
N TYR A 14 -0.24 -7.66 25.56
CA TYR A 14 0.70 -7.66 24.42
C TYR A 14 2.05 -8.29 24.78
N ILE A 15 2.48 -8.22 26.03
CA ILE A 15 3.70 -8.89 26.50
C ILE A 15 3.50 -10.41 26.51
N GLU A 16 2.29 -10.91 26.82
CA GLU A 16 1.97 -12.34 26.68
C GLU A 16 2.05 -12.83 25.23
N MET A 17 1.63 -12.03 24.24
CA MET A 17 1.86 -12.37 22.82
C MET A 17 3.34 -12.38 22.42
N GLU A 18 4.17 -11.46 22.95
CA GLU A 18 5.63 -11.51 22.74
C GLU A 18 6.26 -12.77 23.37
N ARG A 19 5.69 -13.27 24.48
CA ARG A 19 6.19 -14.44 25.23
C ARG A 19 5.75 -15.79 24.64
N ASP A 20 4.50 -15.90 24.19
CA ASP A 20 3.95 -17.14 23.62
C ASP A 20 4.46 -17.42 22.20
N VAL A 21 4.77 -16.39 21.42
CA VAL A 21 5.40 -16.56 20.09
C VAL A 21 6.89 -16.88 20.22
N GLY A 22 7.55 -16.46 21.31
CA GLY A 22 8.91 -16.87 21.66
C GLY A 22 9.02 -18.29 22.21
N GLY A 23 7.90 -18.96 22.50
CA GLY A 23 7.85 -20.27 23.17
C GLY A 23 7.28 -21.43 22.35
N SER A 24 6.82 -21.22 21.12
CA SER A 24 6.11 -22.30 20.40
C SER A 24 7.04 -23.16 19.54
N GLY A 25 7.68 -24.14 20.18
CA GLY A 25 8.34 -25.26 19.53
C GLY A 25 8.10 -26.58 20.29
N GLY A 26 6.98 -27.25 19.96
CA GLY A 26 6.66 -28.65 20.31
C GLY A 26 6.25 -28.90 21.77
N ASP A 27 5.42 -29.88 22.14
CA ASP A 27 4.59 -30.84 21.42
C ASP A 27 3.64 -31.46 22.48
N HIS A 28 2.58 -32.11 22.01
CA HIS A 28 1.73 -33.00 22.78
C HIS A 28 2.52 -34.13 23.46
N GLY A 29 1.94 -34.69 24.52
CA GLY A 29 2.63 -35.57 25.47
C GLY A 29 3.23 -36.86 24.90
N GLN A 30 4.47 -37.12 25.32
CA GLN A 30 5.06 -38.45 25.54
C GLN A 30 6.32 -38.31 26.42
N PRO A 31 6.70 -39.31 27.24
CA PRO A 31 7.72 -39.16 28.27
C PRO A 31 9.15 -39.29 27.73
N ALA A 32 10.07 -38.72 28.50
CA ALA A 32 11.47 -38.44 28.20
C ALA A 32 12.38 -39.65 27.94
N GLU A 33 13.31 -39.50 26.98
CA GLU A 33 14.67 -40.07 26.99
C GLU A 33 15.65 -39.17 26.20
N PRO A 34 16.98 -39.23 26.45
CA PRO A 34 17.85 -38.05 26.37
C PRO A 34 18.71 -37.90 25.11
N ALA A 35 18.92 -36.63 24.76
CA ALA A 35 20.07 -35.99 24.11
C ALA A 35 20.87 -36.76 23.03
N ALA A 36 20.74 -36.29 21.78
CA ALA A 36 21.82 -36.37 20.79
C ALA A 36 22.00 -35.01 20.11
N ALA A 37 23.18 -34.42 20.32
CA ALA A 37 23.62 -33.16 19.73
C ALA A 37 23.83 -33.31 18.22
N SER A 38 23.11 -32.53 17.41
CA SER A 38 23.54 -32.19 16.05
C SER A 38 22.82 -30.94 15.53
N GLY A 39 23.57 -30.01 14.92
CA GLY A 39 23.01 -29.10 13.92
C GLY A 39 23.10 -27.59 14.15
N ALA A 40 24.30 -27.05 14.37
CA ALA A 40 24.56 -25.60 14.29
C ALA A 40 24.31 -24.98 12.88
N SER A 41 23.90 -25.77 11.88
CA SER A 41 23.53 -25.31 10.53
C SER A 41 22.02 -25.08 10.34
N GLY A 42 21.16 -25.62 11.22
CA GLY A 42 19.71 -25.43 11.17
C GLY A 42 19.28 -24.03 11.63
N GLY A 43 19.91 -23.51 12.70
CA GLY A 43 19.58 -22.22 13.29
C GLY A 43 19.78 -21.02 12.36
N LYS A 44 20.77 -21.06 11.45
CA LYS A 44 21.00 -19.98 10.48
C LYS A 44 19.95 -19.95 9.38
N LYS A 45 19.53 -21.12 8.86
CA LYS A 45 18.45 -21.21 7.87
C LYS A 45 17.09 -20.82 8.46
N LEU A 46 16.81 -21.21 9.72
CA LEU A 46 15.61 -20.77 10.43
C LEU A 46 15.63 -19.28 10.79
N ALA A 47 16.79 -18.70 11.14
CA ALA A 47 16.92 -17.27 11.42
C ALA A 47 16.83 -16.41 10.15
N LEU A 48 17.37 -16.89 9.03
CA LEU A 48 17.21 -16.24 7.72
C LEU A 48 15.77 -16.37 7.22
N SER A 49 15.14 -17.55 7.34
CA SER A 49 13.74 -17.69 6.95
C SER A 49 12.81 -16.88 7.85
N SER A 50 13.06 -16.79 9.15
CA SER A 50 12.27 -15.94 10.04
C SER A 50 12.48 -14.45 9.74
N LEU A 51 13.71 -14.02 9.44
CA LEU A 51 13.97 -12.62 9.06
C LEU A 51 13.26 -12.21 7.76
N PHE A 52 13.17 -13.11 6.78
CA PHE A 52 12.54 -12.82 5.49
C PHE A 52 11.03 -13.03 5.47
N TRP A 53 10.50 -13.97 6.27
CA TRP A 53 9.11 -14.42 6.18
C TRP A 53 8.26 -14.18 7.44
N HIS A 54 8.85 -13.89 8.62
CA HIS A 54 8.06 -13.42 9.78
C HIS A 54 7.92 -11.90 9.76
N GLY A 55 6.90 -11.43 9.04
CA GLY A 55 6.45 -10.04 9.08
C GLY A 55 5.63 -9.71 10.33
N GLY A 56 5.34 -8.42 10.54
CA GLY A 56 4.48 -7.92 11.62
C GLY A 56 5.09 -6.76 12.41
N SER A 57 6.33 -6.40 12.08
CA SER A 57 6.99 -5.24 12.62
C SER A 57 6.38 -3.93 12.08
N VAL A 58 6.69 -2.84 12.76
CA VAL A 58 6.34 -1.47 12.34
C VAL A 58 6.89 -1.17 10.94
N TYR A 59 8.07 -1.71 10.60
CA TYR A 59 8.69 -1.53 9.29
C TYR A 59 7.93 -2.27 8.19
N ASP A 60 7.46 -3.49 8.44
CA ASP A 60 6.70 -4.27 7.46
C ASP A 60 5.36 -3.59 7.15
N ALA A 61 4.71 -3.04 8.18
CA ALA A 61 3.52 -2.23 8.02
C ALA A 61 3.81 -0.94 7.23
N TRP A 62 4.93 -0.27 7.51
CA TRP A 62 5.34 0.93 6.76
C TRP A 62 5.61 0.62 5.28
N PHE A 63 6.39 -0.43 4.99
CA PHE A 63 6.67 -0.88 3.62
C PHE A 63 5.38 -1.18 2.87
N SER A 64 4.45 -1.89 3.50
CA SER A 64 3.17 -2.25 2.89
C SER A 64 2.25 -1.03 2.70
N CYS A 65 2.23 -0.09 3.64
CA CYS A 65 1.45 1.15 3.50
C CYS A 65 2.01 2.06 2.40
N ALA A 66 3.33 2.20 2.32
CA ALA A 66 3.98 3.06 1.35
C ALA A 66 3.89 2.49 -0.07
N SER A 67 4.11 1.18 -0.26
CA SER A 67 4.01 0.53 -1.57
C SER A 67 2.57 0.57 -2.12
N ASN A 68 1.57 0.39 -1.25
CA ASN A 68 0.16 0.41 -1.64
C ASN A 68 -0.35 1.80 -2.05
N GLN A 69 0.25 2.88 -1.55
CA GLN A 69 -0.16 4.26 -1.88
C GLN A 69 0.39 4.75 -3.23
N VAL A 70 1.60 4.37 -3.65
CA VAL A 70 2.27 5.02 -4.80
C VAL A 70 2.09 4.29 -6.13
N ALA A 71 2.01 2.95 -6.10
CA ALA A 71 1.92 2.00 -7.22
C ALA A 71 1.86 2.61 -8.65
N GLN A 72 0.74 2.42 -9.35
CA GLN A 72 0.55 2.82 -10.74
C GLN A 72 0.28 4.32 -10.91
N VAL A 73 -0.28 4.96 -9.89
CA VAL A 73 -0.74 6.35 -9.96
C VAL A 73 0.43 7.28 -10.22
N LEU A 74 1.62 6.97 -9.68
CA LEU A 74 2.86 7.70 -9.90
C LEU A 74 3.08 8.11 -11.37
N LEU A 75 2.82 7.20 -12.32
CA LEU A 75 3.06 7.43 -13.75
C LEU A 75 2.00 8.33 -14.40
N THR A 76 0.88 8.55 -13.73
CA THR A 76 -0.26 9.36 -14.22
C THR A 76 -0.40 10.69 -13.49
N LEU A 77 0.37 10.91 -12.41
CA LEU A 77 0.36 12.16 -11.67
C LEU A 77 0.84 13.38 -12.50
N PRO A 78 1.87 13.29 -13.36
CA PRO A 78 2.24 14.42 -14.22
C PRO A 78 1.08 14.85 -15.14
N TYR A 79 0.36 13.88 -15.71
CA TYR A 79 -0.86 14.13 -16.48
C TYR A 79 -1.95 14.78 -15.64
N SER A 80 -2.11 14.34 -14.38
CA SER A 80 -3.05 15.00 -13.47
C SER A 80 -2.63 16.45 -13.27
N PHE A 81 -1.35 16.74 -13.03
CA PHE A 81 -0.85 18.10 -12.87
C PHE A 81 -1.08 18.99 -14.10
N SER A 82 -1.03 18.45 -15.32
CA SER A 82 -1.41 19.22 -16.52
C SER A 82 -2.91 19.48 -16.61
N GLN A 83 -3.77 18.59 -16.10
CA GLN A 83 -5.22 18.80 -16.08
C GLN A 83 -5.70 19.87 -15.09
N LEU A 84 -5.03 20.03 -13.95
CA LEU A 84 -5.45 20.90 -12.84
C LEU A 84 -4.48 22.05 -12.51
N GLY A 85 -3.30 22.04 -13.11
CA GLY A 85 -2.23 23.01 -12.86
C GLY A 85 -1.42 22.70 -11.60
N MET A 86 -0.21 23.28 -11.54
CA MET A 86 0.78 23.03 -10.49
C MET A 86 0.22 23.31 -9.09
N ALA A 87 -0.37 24.49 -8.90
CA ALA A 87 -0.87 24.93 -7.60
C ALA A 87 -1.96 23.99 -7.07
N SER A 88 -2.98 23.70 -7.88
CA SER A 88 -4.04 22.76 -7.51
C SER A 88 -3.48 21.35 -7.25
N GLY A 89 -2.46 20.93 -8.01
CA GLY A 89 -1.88 19.59 -7.90
C GLY A 89 -1.15 19.39 -6.59
N VAL A 90 -0.36 20.38 -6.19
CA VAL A 90 0.30 20.39 -4.88
C VAL A 90 -0.73 20.47 -3.76
N VAL A 91 -1.73 21.35 -3.87
CA VAL A 91 -2.78 21.48 -2.85
C VAL A 91 -3.58 20.19 -2.67
N PHE A 92 -4.03 19.56 -3.76
CA PHE A 92 -4.78 18.31 -3.67
C PHE A 92 -3.93 17.14 -3.20
N GLN A 93 -2.64 17.05 -3.55
CA GLN A 93 -1.73 16.04 -2.99
C GLN A 93 -1.65 16.15 -1.46
N ILE A 94 -1.42 17.36 -0.94
CA ILE A 94 -1.32 17.59 0.50
C ILE A 94 -2.68 17.34 1.17
N PHE A 95 -3.75 17.89 0.61
CA PHE A 95 -5.10 17.77 1.17
C PHE A 95 -5.58 16.32 1.20
N TYR A 96 -5.46 15.57 0.09
CA TYR A 96 -5.85 14.17 0.03
C TYR A 96 -4.92 13.27 0.85
N GLY A 97 -3.62 13.59 0.96
CA GLY A 97 -2.71 12.90 1.88
C GLY A 97 -3.13 13.07 3.35
N LEU A 98 -3.50 14.29 3.76
CA LEU A 98 -4.00 14.56 5.11
C LEU A 98 -5.36 13.90 5.38
N MET A 99 -6.31 13.99 4.44
CA MET A 99 -7.61 13.32 4.56
C MET A 99 -7.46 11.79 4.58
N GLY A 100 -6.56 11.25 3.77
CA GLY A 100 -6.24 9.81 3.76
C GLY A 100 -5.65 9.36 5.09
N SER A 101 -4.72 10.14 5.65
CA SER A 101 -4.14 9.88 6.98
C SER A 101 -5.18 9.98 8.10
N TRP A 102 -6.07 10.97 8.03
CA TRP A 102 -7.19 11.12 8.97
C TRP A 102 -8.14 9.92 8.90
N THR A 103 -8.48 9.47 7.70
CA THR A 103 -9.33 8.30 7.49
C THR A 103 -8.68 7.03 8.04
N ALA A 104 -7.38 6.83 7.79
CA ALA A 104 -6.62 5.72 8.35
C ALA A 104 -6.55 5.76 9.90
N TYR A 105 -6.44 6.96 10.47
CA TYR A 105 -6.54 7.15 11.93
C TYR A 105 -7.90 6.70 12.48
N LEU A 106 -9.01 7.11 11.86
CA LEU A 106 -10.35 6.69 12.28
C LEU A 106 -10.52 5.17 12.18
N ILE A 107 -10.10 4.57 11.06
CA ILE A 107 -10.15 3.11 10.87
C ILE A 107 -9.30 2.40 11.92
N SER A 108 -8.13 2.95 12.28
CA SER A 108 -7.27 2.39 13.33
C SER A 108 -7.95 2.38 14.70
N VAL A 109 -8.63 3.46 15.06
CA VAL A 109 -9.40 3.53 16.31
C VAL A 109 -10.53 2.51 16.31
N LEU A 110 -11.30 2.41 15.22
CA LEU A 110 -12.41 1.45 15.08
C LEU A 110 -11.92 0.00 15.16
N TYR A 111 -10.80 -0.31 14.52
CA TYR A 111 -10.21 -1.64 14.56
C TYR A 111 -9.77 -2.03 15.97
N VAL A 112 -9.05 -1.15 16.66
CA VAL A 112 -8.59 -1.41 18.04
C VAL A 112 -9.77 -1.62 18.97
N GLU A 113 -10.82 -0.79 18.86
CA GLU A 113 -12.04 -0.94 19.65
C GLU A 113 -12.73 -2.30 19.37
N TYR A 114 -12.91 -2.67 18.09
CA TYR A 114 -13.48 -3.95 17.71
C TYR A 114 -12.69 -5.13 18.28
N ARG A 115 -11.35 -5.09 18.12
CA ARG A 115 -10.46 -6.14 18.63
C ARG A 115 -10.54 -6.25 20.15
N THR A 116 -10.50 -5.14 20.88
CA THR A 116 -10.62 -5.14 22.34
C THR A 116 -11.96 -5.71 22.81
N ARG A 117 -13.07 -5.46 22.11
CA ARG A 117 -14.37 -6.09 22.43
C ARG A 117 -14.32 -7.61 22.25
N LYS A 118 -13.76 -8.07 21.13
CA LYS A 118 -13.66 -9.51 20.83
C LYS A 118 -12.71 -10.27 21.76
N GLU A 119 -11.61 -9.63 22.17
CA GLU A 119 -10.71 -10.17 23.19
C GLU A 119 -11.41 -10.29 24.56
N ARG A 120 -12.29 -9.35 24.93
CA ARG A 120 -13.13 -9.47 26.14
C ARG A 120 -14.14 -10.61 26.05
N GLU A 121 -14.63 -10.91 24.85
CA GLU A 121 -15.47 -12.07 24.55
C GLU A 121 -14.67 -13.39 24.46
N LYS A 122 -13.35 -13.36 24.68
CA LYS A 122 -12.43 -14.51 24.57
C LYS A 122 -12.41 -15.17 23.19
N VAL A 123 -12.64 -14.39 22.14
CA VAL A 123 -12.50 -14.86 20.75
C VAL A 123 -11.02 -14.90 20.38
N ASP A 124 -10.55 -16.05 19.87
CA ASP A 124 -9.20 -16.22 19.34
C ASP A 124 -9.18 -15.96 17.82
N PHE A 125 -8.11 -15.31 17.34
CA PHE A 125 -7.89 -14.92 15.95
C PHE A 125 -6.71 -15.64 15.28
N ARG A 126 -6.09 -16.63 15.93
CA ARG A 126 -4.88 -17.32 15.39
C ARG A 126 -5.00 -17.81 13.94
N ASN A 127 -6.19 -18.24 13.52
CA ASN A 127 -6.45 -18.75 12.17
C ASN A 127 -7.38 -17.87 11.34
N HIS A 128 -7.66 -16.64 11.79
CA HIS A 128 -8.66 -15.77 11.18
C HIS A 128 -8.14 -14.35 11.03
N VAL A 129 -8.04 -13.88 9.78
CA VAL A 129 -7.65 -12.50 9.48
C VAL A 129 -8.88 -11.61 9.60
N ILE A 130 -8.86 -10.68 10.56
CA ILE A 130 -9.93 -9.70 10.71
C ILE A 130 -9.99 -8.83 9.44
N GLN A 131 -11.15 -8.78 8.80
CA GLN A 131 -11.39 -7.96 7.62
C GLN A 131 -12.21 -6.71 7.95
N TRP A 132 -12.16 -5.72 7.06
CA TRP A 132 -12.83 -4.43 7.27
C TRP A 132 -14.35 -4.54 7.46
N PHE A 133 -15.04 -5.45 6.76
CA PHE A 133 -16.48 -5.64 6.92
C PHE A 133 -16.86 -6.26 8.28
N GLU A 134 -15.97 -6.99 8.93
CA GLU A 134 -16.22 -7.56 10.26
C GLU A 134 -16.19 -6.49 11.34
N VAL A 135 -15.25 -5.54 11.21
CA VAL A 135 -15.20 -4.34 12.04
C VAL A 135 -16.51 -3.55 11.90
N LEU A 136 -17.05 -3.42 10.69
CA LEU A 136 -18.36 -2.81 10.47
C LEU A 136 -19.50 -3.61 11.10
N ASP A 137 -19.50 -4.93 10.98
CA ASP A 137 -20.53 -5.78 11.58
C ASP A 137 -20.57 -5.64 13.09
N GLY A 138 -19.39 -5.71 13.74
CA GLY A 138 -19.28 -5.64 15.19
C GLY A 138 -19.58 -4.28 15.81
N LEU A 139 -19.50 -3.20 15.04
CA LEU A 139 -19.70 -1.83 15.54
C LEU A 139 -21.03 -1.20 15.08
N LEU A 140 -21.45 -1.46 13.84
CA LEU A 140 -22.62 -0.82 13.20
C LEU A 140 -23.74 -1.82 12.85
N GLY A 141 -23.44 -3.13 12.84
CA GLY A 141 -24.41 -4.19 12.58
C GLY A 141 -24.48 -4.69 11.14
N LYS A 142 -25.30 -5.73 10.94
CA LYS A 142 -25.34 -6.56 9.72
C LYS A 142 -25.67 -5.82 8.42
N HIS A 143 -26.48 -4.76 8.49
CA HIS A 143 -26.82 -3.95 7.30
C HIS A 143 -25.57 -3.26 6.75
N TRP A 144 -24.79 -2.63 7.61
CA TRP A 144 -23.56 -1.94 7.26
C TRP A 144 -22.45 -2.89 6.83
N ARG A 145 -22.39 -4.10 7.41
CA ARG A 145 -21.52 -5.18 6.91
C ARG A 145 -21.77 -5.45 5.43
N ASN A 146 -23.03 -5.70 5.04
CA ASN A 146 -23.36 -6.10 3.68
C ASN A 146 -23.11 -4.97 2.67
N VAL A 147 -23.48 -3.73 3.05
CA VAL A 147 -23.18 -2.53 2.25
C VAL A 147 -21.66 -2.38 2.08
N GLY A 148 -20.92 -2.48 3.18
CA GLY A 148 -19.47 -2.41 3.17
C GLY A 148 -18.82 -3.49 2.29
N LEU A 149 -19.28 -4.74 2.39
CA LEU A 149 -18.79 -5.85 1.58
C LEU A 149 -19.04 -5.63 0.08
N PHE A 150 -20.24 -5.15 -0.28
CA PHE A 150 -20.57 -4.83 -1.67
C PHE A 150 -19.63 -3.75 -2.23
N PHE A 151 -19.44 -2.64 -1.50
CA PHE A 151 -18.53 -1.57 -1.93
C PHE A 151 -17.08 -2.03 -2.00
N ASN A 152 -16.60 -2.77 -1.00
CA ASN A 152 -15.22 -3.25 -0.93
C ASN A 152 -14.92 -4.23 -2.08
N CYS A 153 -15.79 -5.22 -2.31
CA CYS A 153 -15.65 -6.17 -3.41
C CYS A 153 -15.64 -5.46 -4.78
N THR A 154 -16.56 -4.52 -4.97
CA THR A 154 -16.63 -3.71 -6.20
C THR A 154 -15.34 -2.91 -6.40
N PHE A 155 -14.85 -2.23 -5.37
CA PHE A 155 -13.63 -1.43 -5.43
C PHE A 155 -12.38 -2.29 -5.72
N LEU A 156 -12.24 -3.45 -5.07
CA LEU A 156 -11.14 -4.37 -5.32
C LEU A 156 -11.18 -4.97 -6.73
N LEU A 157 -12.36 -5.32 -7.24
CA LEU A 157 -12.53 -5.80 -8.61
C LEU A 157 -12.04 -4.76 -9.62
N PHE A 158 -12.58 -3.54 -9.58
CA PHE A 158 -12.17 -2.48 -10.51
C PHE A 158 -10.71 -2.06 -10.30
N GLY A 159 -10.24 -2.01 -9.06
CA GLY A 159 -8.85 -1.71 -8.73
C GLY A 159 -7.89 -2.72 -9.36
N SER A 160 -8.16 -4.02 -9.24
CA SER A 160 -7.34 -5.06 -9.87
C SER A 160 -7.30 -4.96 -11.39
N VAL A 161 -8.44 -4.66 -12.03
CA VAL A 161 -8.53 -4.47 -13.49
C VAL A 161 -7.72 -3.26 -13.94
N ILE A 162 -7.84 -2.12 -13.25
CA ILE A 162 -7.09 -0.89 -13.57
C ILE A 162 -5.58 -1.14 -13.46
N GLN A 163 -5.14 -1.78 -12.38
CA GLN A 163 -3.73 -2.13 -12.17
C GLN A 163 -3.22 -3.06 -13.28
N LEU A 164 -4.00 -4.06 -13.67
CA LEU A 164 -3.63 -5.01 -14.72
C LEU A 164 -3.44 -4.31 -16.07
N ILE A 165 -4.40 -3.47 -16.46
CA ILE A 165 -4.35 -2.70 -17.71
C ILE A 165 -3.15 -1.76 -17.71
N ALA A 166 -2.83 -1.15 -16.56
CA ALA A 166 -1.71 -0.24 -16.46
C ALA A 166 -0.35 -0.94 -16.56
N CYS A 167 -0.16 -2.09 -15.91
CA CYS A 167 1.04 -2.92 -16.08
C CYS A 167 1.23 -3.29 -17.55
N ALA A 168 0.17 -3.75 -18.22
CA ALA A 168 0.21 -4.05 -19.64
C ALA A 168 0.54 -2.83 -20.51
N SER A 169 0.00 -1.65 -20.15
CA SER A 169 0.29 -0.39 -20.85
C SER A 169 1.76 -0.02 -20.77
N ASN A 170 2.36 -0.11 -19.57
CA ASN A 170 3.76 0.26 -19.36
C ASN A 170 4.69 -0.60 -20.22
N ILE A 171 4.43 -1.91 -20.26
CA ILE A 171 5.25 -2.84 -21.04
C ILE A 171 5.02 -2.65 -22.53
N TYR A 172 3.80 -2.39 -22.96
CA TYR A 172 3.51 -2.05 -24.35
C TYR A 172 4.29 -0.80 -24.81
N TYR A 173 4.44 0.22 -23.95
CA TYR A 173 5.24 1.41 -24.29
C TYR A 173 6.74 1.15 -24.38
N ILE A 174 7.25 0.12 -23.70
CA ILE A 174 8.65 -0.31 -23.74
C ILE A 174 8.90 -1.30 -24.89
N ASN A 175 7.94 -2.19 -25.15
CA ASN A 175 8.01 -3.27 -26.12
C ASN A 175 6.64 -3.49 -26.79
N ASP A 176 6.53 -3.04 -28.03
CA ASP A 176 5.32 -3.07 -28.85
C ASP A 176 5.17 -4.35 -29.69
N LYS A 177 6.01 -5.38 -29.47
CA LYS A 177 5.97 -6.65 -30.21
C LYS A 177 4.61 -7.35 -30.13
N TYR A 178 3.91 -7.20 -29.01
CA TYR A 178 2.55 -7.72 -28.81
C TYR A 178 1.57 -6.59 -28.58
N ASP A 179 0.31 -6.82 -28.95
CA ASP A 179 -0.76 -5.88 -28.64
C ASP A 179 -1.00 -5.78 -27.13
N LYS A 180 -1.51 -4.62 -26.70
CA LYS A 180 -1.76 -4.30 -25.30
C LYS A 180 -2.64 -5.34 -24.59
N ARG A 181 -3.57 -5.99 -25.30
CA ARG A 181 -4.46 -7.00 -24.72
C ARG A 181 -3.69 -8.31 -24.47
N THR A 182 -2.84 -8.76 -25.39
CA THR A 182 -1.96 -9.90 -25.15
C THR A 182 -1.03 -9.67 -23.97
N TRP A 183 -0.43 -8.48 -23.85
CA TRP A 183 0.36 -8.12 -22.66
C TRP A 183 -0.45 -8.17 -21.37
N THR A 184 -1.74 -7.79 -21.42
CA THR A 184 -2.65 -7.88 -20.27
C THR A 184 -2.87 -9.34 -19.85
N TYR A 185 -3.03 -10.27 -20.79
CA TYR A 185 -3.18 -11.70 -20.48
C TYR A 185 -1.91 -12.28 -19.86
N ILE A 186 -0.74 -11.94 -20.41
CA ILE A 186 0.56 -12.41 -19.89
C ILE A 186 0.76 -11.92 -18.46
N PHE A 187 0.59 -10.62 -18.21
CA PHE A 187 0.71 -10.06 -16.85
C PHE A 187 -0.35 -10.60 -15.91
N GLY A 188 -1.57 -10.82 -16.40
CA GLY A 188 -2.65 -11.42 -15.61
C GLY A 188 -2.28 -12.80 -15.11
N ALA A 189 -1.74 -13.66 -15.98
CA ALA A 189 -1.26 -14.98 -15.60
C ALA A 189 -0.10 -14.91 -14.59
N CYS A 190 0.87 -14.01 -14.79
CA CYS A 190 1.97 -13.82 -13.84
C CYS A 190 1.49 -13.33 -12.47
N CYS A 191 0.64 -12.31 -12.43
CA CYS A 191 0.08 -11.77 -11.19
C CYS A 191 -0.82 -12.80 -10.47
N ALA A 192 -1.55 -13.65 -11.19
CA ALA A 192 -2.38 -14.69 -10.57
C ALA A 192 -1.56 -15.69 -9.73
N THR A 193 -0.27 -15.88 -10.03
CA THR A 193 0.59 -16.76 -9.22
C THR A 193 0.79 -16.26 -7.78
N THR A 194 0.54 -14.98 -7.49
CA THR A 194 0.66 -14.46 -6.12
C THR A 194 -0.43 -15.00 -5.19
N VAL A 195 -1.51 -15.59 -5.72
CA VAL A 195 -2.56 -16.26 -4.94
C VAL A 195 -2.01 -17.43 -4.11
N PHE A 196 -0.87 -18.01 -4.51
CA PHE A 196 -0.22 -19.08 -3.74
C PHE A 196 0.53 -18.57 -2.50
N ILE A 197 0.58 -17.25 -2.26
CA ILE A 197 1.18 -16.66 -1.06
C ILE A 197 0.12 -16.62 0.05
N PRO A 198 0.25 -17.42 1.12
CA PRO A 198 -0.88 -17.70 2.03
C PRO A 198 -1.22 -16.58 3.02
N SER A 199 -0.36 -15.57 3.22
CA SER A 199 -0.60 -14.53 4.24
C SER A 199 0.22 -13.25 4.04
N PHE A 200 -0.31 -12.11 4.52
CA PHE A 200 0.38 -10.81 4.56
C PHE A 200 1.68 -10.82 5.36
N HIS A 201 1.84 -11.73 6.32
CA HIS A 201 3.11 -11.90 7.03
C HIS A 201 4.27 -12.24 6.07
N ASN A 202 3.96 -12.92 4.97
CA ASN A 202 4.94 -13.31 3.94
C ASN A 202 5.11 -12.27 2.82
N TYR A 203 4.38 -11.15 2.87
CA TYR A 203 4.41 -10.12 1.82
C TYR A 203 5.62 -9.18 1.91
N ARG A 204 6.44 -9.30 2.96
CA ARG A 204 7.57 -8.41 3.27
C ARG A 204 8.50 -8.15 2.08
N ILE A 205 8.93 -9.22 1.39
CA ILE A 205 9.83 -9.11 0.22
C ILE A 205 9.13 -8.39 -0.92
N TRP A 206 7.86 -8.67 -1.19
CA TRP A 206 7.09 -8.03 -2.25
C TRP A 206 6.84 -6.55 -1.95
N SER A 207 6.47 -6.20 -0.73
CA SER A 207 6.31 -4.81 -0.30
C SER A 207 7.61 -4.02 -0.40
N PHE A 208 8.75 -4.64 -0.02
CA PHE A 208 10.06 -4.02 -0.15
C PHE A 208 10.47 -3.80 -1.62
N LEU A 209 10.34 -4.83 -2.47
CA LEU A 209 10.63 -4.73 -3.90
C LEU A 209 9.73 -3.70 -4.59
N GLY A 210 8.43 -3.70 -4.26
CA GLY A 210 7.49 -2.71 -4.76
C GLY A 210 7.92 -1.29 -4.40
N LEU A 211 8.28 -1.06 -3.13
CA LEU A 211 8.74 0.26 -2.67
C LEU A 211 10.04 0.70 -3.38
N LEU A 212 11.00 -0.21 -3.51
CA LEU A 212 12.26 0.06 -4.21
C LEU A 212 11.99 0.50 -5.66
N MET A 213 11.16 -0.24 -6.38
CA MET A 213 10.80 0.06 -7.77
C MET A 213 10.09 1.40 -7.87
N THR A 214 9.10 1.69 -7.01
CA THR A 214 8.40 2.98 -7.04
C THR A 214 9.32 4.14 -6.67
N THR A 215 10.24 3.95 -5.72
CA THR A 215 11.24 4.97 -5.35
C THR A 215 12.13 5.28 -6.54
N TYR A 216 12.68 4.24 -7.16
CA TYR A 216 13.56 4.36 -8.32
C TYR A 216 12.86 5.08 -9.46
N THR A 217 11.64 4.66 -9.82
CA THR A 217 10.88 5.29 -10.90
C THR A 217 10.56 6.76 -10.59
N ALA A 218 10.15 7.09 -9.36
CA ALA A 218 9.83 8.48 -8.99
C ALA A 218 11.05 9.40 -9.12
N TRP A 219 12.19 8.98 -8.58
CA TRP A 219 13.42 9.76 -8.66
C TRP A 219 14.01 9.78 -10.06
N TYR A 220 13.92 8.68 -10.82
CA TYR A 220 14.28 8.66 -12.23
C TYR A 220 13.48 9.70 -13.02
N LEU A 221 12.15 9.73 -12.88
CA LEU A 221 11.29 10.71 -13.55
C LEU A 221 11.66 12.15 -13.18
N THR A 222 11.91 12.38 -11.88
CA THR A 222 12.31 13.70 -11.36
C THR A 222 13.62 14.16 -11.99
N ILE A 223 14.66 13.33 -11.93
CA ILE A 223 16.00 13.66 -12.42
C ILE A 223 15.99 13.77 -13.94
N ALA A 224 15.34 12.84 -14.65
CA ALA A 224 15.25 12.85 -16.10
C ALA A 224 14.54 14.10 -16.63
N ALA A 225 13.43 14.52 -16.00
CA ALA A 225 12.73 15.74 -16.37
C ALA A 225 13.58 17.01 -16.12
N ILE A 226 14.28 17.07 -14.98
CA ILE A 226 15.17 18.20 -14.67
C ILE A 226 16.36 18.24 -15.65
N ALA A 227 16.96 17.10 -15.96
CA ALA A 227 18.10 16.98 -16.87
C ALA A 227 17.72 17.27 -18.33
N HIS A 228 16.52 16.86 -18.74
CA HIS A 228 15.96 17.22 -20.05
C HIS A 228 15.73 18.73 -20.17
N GLY A 229 15.31 19.39 -19.08
CA GLY A 229 14.91 20.78 -19.08
C GLY A 229 13.54 21.01 -19.71
N GLN A 230 13.08 22.26 -19.72
CA GLN A 230 11.81 22.62 -20.34
C GLN A 230 11.89 22.46 -21.86
N VAL A 231 10.86 21.82 -22.43
CA VAL A 231 10.68 21.80 -23.89
C VAL A 231 10.51 23.24 -24.39
N GLU A 232 11.15 23.57 -25.50
CA GLU A 232 11.08 24.91 -26.09
C GLU A 232 9.63 25.30 -26.40
N GLY A 233 9.19 26.46 -25.90
CA GLY A 233 7.82 26.95 -26.09
C GLY A 233 6.74 26.20 -25.31
N VAL A 234 7.11 25.38 -24.31
CA VAL A 234 6.14 24.63 -23.51
C VAL A 234 5.10 25.57 -22.86
N THR A 235 3.83 25.21 -22.99
CA THR A 235 2.71 25.94 -22.38
C THR A 235 2.25 25.22 -21.12
N HIS A 236 1.88 26.01 -20.10
CA HIS A 236 1.28 25.54 -18.85
C HIS A 236 -0.07 26.22 -18.65
N SER A 237 -1.08 25.83 -19.42
CA SER A 237 -2.38 26.50 -19.40
C SER A 237 -3.17 26.23 -18.11
N GLY A 238 -2.84 25.16 -17.39
CA GLY A 238 -3.58 24.76 -16.20
C GLY A 238 -5.00 24.29 -16.56
N PRO A 239 -5.99 24.44 -15.67
CA PRO A 239 -7.31 23.85 -15.90
C PRO A 239 -8.10 24.58 -16.99
N SER A 240 -8.11 23.98 -18.18
CA SER A 240 -8.86 24.49 -19.35
C SER A 240 -10.32 24.04 -19.39
N LYS A 241 -10.65 22.92 -18.73
CA LYS A 241 -11.99 22.33 -18.70
C LYS A 241 -12.31 21.77 -17.32
N MET A 242 -13.54 21.99 -16.84
CA MET A 242 -14.01 21.47 -15.54
C MET A 242 -13.91 19.95 -15.43
N VAL A 243 -14.20 19.23 -16.52
CA VAL A 243 -14.10 17.76 -16.54
C VAL A 243 -12.66 17.31 -16.31
N LEU A 244 -11.66 17.98 -16.90
CA LEU A 244 -10.25 17.66 -16.69
C LEU A 244 -9.82 17.95 -15.25
N TYR A 245 -10.26 19.10 -14.70
CA TYR A 245 -9.97 19.47 -13.32
C TYR A 245 -10.42 18.40 -12.33
N PHE A 246 -11.68 17.96 -12.43
CA PHE A 246 -12.19 16.91 -11.54
C PHE A 246 -11.58 15.55 -11.83
N THR A 247 -11.37 15.18 -13.10
CA THR A 247 -10.72 13.91 -13.46
C THR A 247 -9.34 13.79 -12.83
N GLY A 248 -8.51 14.84 -12.94
CA GLY A 248 -7.18 14.82 -12.34
C GLY A 248 -7.22 14.87 -10.81
N SER A 249 -8.18 15.60 -10.21
CA SER A 249 -8.39 15.57 -8.76
C SER A 249 -8.74 14.17 -8.24
N THR A 250 -9.62 13.45 -8.95
CA THR A 250 -9.99 12.06 -8.61
C THR A 250 -8.81 11.11 -8.78
N ASN A 251 -7.95 11.31 -9.77
CA ASN A 251 -6.74 10.52 -9.93
C ASN A 251 -5.75 10.76 -8.77
N ILE A 252 -5.58 12.00 -8.32
CA ILE A 252 -4.77 12.30 -7.11
C ILE A 252 -5.41 11.65 -5.88
N LEU A 253 -6.74 11.74 -5.71
CA LEU A 253 -7.46 11.10 -4.61
C LEU A 253 -7.20 9.59 -4.56
N TYR A 254 -7.16 8.91 -5.72
CA TYR A 254 -6.88 7.48 -5.81
C TYR A 254 -5.51 7.09 -5.23
N THR A 255 -4.50 7.97 -5.33
CA THR A 255 -3.17 7.79 -4.69
C THR A 255 -3.26 7.49 -3.19
N PHE A 256 -4.25 8.09 -2.51
CA PHE A 256 -4.38 7.98 -1.05
C PHE A 256 -5.54 7.06 -0.62
N GLY A 257 -6.16 6.33 -1.54
CA GLY A 257 -7.40 5.56 -1.33
C GLY A 257 -7.25 4.11 -0.88
N GLY A 258 -6.05 3.66 -0.45
CA GLY A 258 -5.73 2.28 -0.10
C GLY A 258 -6.36 1.72 1.18
N HIS A 259 -7.45 2.31 1.68
CA HIS A 259 -8.00 2.05 3.02
C HIS A 259 -8.60 0.67 3.22
N ALA A 260 -9.07 0.02 2.16
CA ALA A 260 -9.68 -1.31 2.20
C ALA A 260 -8.78 -2.37 2.84
N VAL A 261 -7.45 -2.25 2.69
CA VAL A 261 -6.45 -3.22 3.16
C VAL A 261 -5.87 -2.84 4.54
N THR A 262 -6.19 -1.65 5.05
CA THR A 262 -5.58 -1.14 6.30
C THR A 262 -5.89 -2.00 7.51
N VAL A 263 -7.09 -2.58 7.59
CA VAL A 263 -7.49 -3.48 8.69
C VAL A 263 -6.67 -4.77 8.67
N GLU A 264 -6.43 -5.33 7.49
CA GLU A 264 -5.63 -6.56 7.32
C GLU A 264 -4.17 -6.31 7.67
N ILE A 265 -3.60 -5.15 7.30
CA ILE A 265 -2.25 -4.74 7.71
C ILE A 265 -2.19 -4.59 9.23
N MET A 266 -3.16 -3.90 9.85
CA MET A 266 -3.23 -3.75 11.30
C MET A 266 -3.40 -5.09 12.02
N HIS A 267 -4.08 -6.06 11.40
CA HIS A 267 -4.22 -7.40 11.94
C HIS A 267 -2.89 -8.16 11.96
N ALA A 268 -2.09 -8.03 10.90
CA ALA A 268 -0.77 -8.63 10.82
C ALA A 268 0.29 -7.95 11.73
N MET A 269 0.00 -6.77 12.29
CA MET A 269 0.92 -6.06 13.16
C MET A 269 0.98 -6.62 14.58
N TRP A 270 2.18 -6.68 15.16
CA TRP A 270 2.36 -7.00 16.59
C TRP A 270 1.76 -5.92 17.50
N LYS A 271 1.83 -4.64 17.10
CA LYS A 271 1.34 -3.49 17.89
C LYS A 271 0.44 -2.58 17.05
N PRO A 272 -0.82 -2.96 16.81
CA PRO A 272 -1.71 -2.26 15.87
C PRO A 272 -1.99 -0.80 16.23
N GLN A 273 -1.88 -0.41 17.51
CA GLN A 273 -2.13 0.98 17.95
C GLN A 273 -1.13 1.98 17.34
N LYS A 274 0.04 1.50 16.89
CA LYS A 274 1.05 2.32 16.23
C LYS A 274 0.71 2.62 14.76
N PHE A 275 -0.27 1.92 14.18
CA PHE A 275 -0.59 2.02 12.75
C PHE A 275 -0.90 3.45 12.29
N LYS A 276 -1.63 4.23 13.08
CA LYS A 276 -1.94 5.64 12.78
C LYS A 276 -0.71 6.48 12.43
N LEU A 277 0.38 6.32 13.19
CA LEU A 277 1.63 7.06 12.95
C LEU A 277 2.38 6.48 11.76
N ILE A 278 2.39 5.16 11.61
CA ILE A 278 3.02 4.47 10.48
C ILE A 278 2.41 4.93 9.16
N TYR A 279 1.08 5.00 9.09
CA TYR A 279 0.37 5.43 7.89
C TYR A 279 0.71 6.88 7.55
N LEU A 280 0.72 7.77 8.55
CA LEU A 280 1.11 9.17 8.36
C LEU A 280 2.55 9.29 7.83
N VAL A 281 3.51 8.56 8.41
CA VAL A 281 4.91 8.57 7.95
C VAL A 281 5.02 7.98 6.55
N ALA A 282 4.26 6.94 6.22
CA ALA A 282 4.19 6.40 4.87
C ALA A 282 3.64 7.44 3.88
N THR A 283 2.59 8.19 4.26
CA THR A 283 2.04 9.27 3.43
C THR A 283 3.03 10.42 3.24
N LEU A 284 3.76 10.82 4.28
CA LEU A 284 4.81 11.85 4.15
C LEU A 284 5.92 11.39 3.19
N TYR A 285 6.32 10.13 3.27
CA TYR A 285 7.26 9.53 2.33
C TYR A 285 6.69 9.47 0.90
N VAL A 286 5.43 9.08 0.74
CA VAL A 286 4.74 9.09 -0.57
C VAL A 286 4.79 10.48 -1.18
N LEU A 287 4.55 11.54 -0.40
CA LEU A 287 4.63 12.92 -0.88
C LEU A 287 6.03 13.28 -1.39
N THR A 288 7.11 12.73 -0.82
CA THR A 288 8.48 12.96 -1.35
C THR A 288 8.73 12.27 -2.68
N LEU A 289 7.95 11.24 -3.02
CA LEU A 289 8.01 10.61 -4.34
C LEU A 289 7.08 11.31 -5.33
N THR A 290 5.86 11.62 -4.92
CA THR A 290 4.80 12.08 -5.83
C THR A 290 4.92 13.55 -6.17
N LEU A 291 5.26 14.43 -5.22
CA LEU A 291 5.36 15.87 -5.49
C LEU A 291 6.54 16.19 -6.42
N PRO A 292 7.78 15.73 -6.17
CA PRO A 292 8.89 16.08 -7.05
C PRO A 292 8.73 15.50 -8.44
N SER A 293 8.32 14.23 -8.56
CA SER A 293 8.16 13.58 -9.86
C SER A 293 7.06 14.21 -10.70
N ALA A 294 5.87 14.46 -10.13
CA ALA A 294 4.78 15.10 -10.84
C ALA A 294 5.12 16.53 -11.24
N SER A 295 5.71 17.29 -10.31
CA SER A 295 6.04 18.70 -10.53
C SER A 295 7.15 18.87 -11.56
N ALA A 296 8.22 18.06 -11.49
CA ALA A 296 9.33 18.15 -12.43
C ALA A 296 8.90 17.77 -13.85
N VAL A 297 8.16 16.67 -14.01
CA VAL A 297 7.66 16.24 -15.33
C VAL A 297 6.65 17.24 -15.88
N TYR A 298 5.73 17.77 -15.06
CA TYR A 298 4.81 18.81 -15.52
C TYR A 298 5.53 20.12 -15.86
N TRP A 299 6.54 20.52 -15.08
CA TRP A 299 7.35 21.69 -15.38
C TRP A 299 8.10 21.56 -16.72
N ALA A 300 8.64 20.38 -17.02
CA ALA A 300 9.39 20.12 -18.25
C ALA A 300 8.51 20.03 -19.50
N PHE A 301 7.35 19.36 -19.41
CA PHE A 301 6.52 18.99 -20.58
C PHE A 301 5.17 19.70 -20.66
N GLY A 302 4.70 20.33 -19.58
CA GLY A 302 3.48 21.14 -19.55
C GLY A 302 2.26 20.45 -20.16
N ASP A 303 1.58 21.16 -21.05
CA ASP A 303 0.33 20.73 -21.68
C ASP A 303 0.50 19.56 -22.66
N MET A 304 1.73 19.23 -23.10
CA MET A 304 1.98 18.04 -23.94
C MET A 304 1.56 16.74 -23.24
N LEU A 305 1.55 16.77 -21.90
CA LEU A 305 1.08 15.64 -21.09
C LEU A 305 -0.42 15.41 -21.25
N LEU A 306 -1.22 16.41 -21.67
CA LEU A 306 -2.66 16.24 -21.87
C LEU A 306 -3.00 15.20 -22.93
N ASP A 307 -2.10 15.00 -23.90
CA ASP A 307 -2.21 13.99 -24.95
C ASP A 307 -1.50 12.67 -24.58
N HIS A 308 -0.78 12.65 -23.46
CA HIS A 308 0.09 11.56 -23.00
C HIS A 308 -0.19 11.22 -21.53
N SER A 309 -1.25 10.43 -21.29
CA SER A 309 -1.76 10.16 -19.93
C SER A 309 -0.83 9.34 -19.03
N ASN A 310 0.27 8.81 -19.56
CA ASN A 310 1.27 8.01 -18.84
C ASN A 310 2.67 8.56 -19.12
N ALA A 311 3.51 8.72 -18.09
CA ALA A 311 4.86 9.28 -18.22
C ALA A 311 5.75 8.57 -19.27
N PHE A 312 5.62 7.26 -19.45
CA PHE A 312 6.38 6.50 -20.46
C PHE A 312 5.85 6.64 -21.89
N SER A 313 4.64 7.18 -22.06
CA SER A 313 4.11 7.44 -23.40
C SER A 313 4.86 8.59 -24.08
N SER A 314 5.38 9.55 -23.31
CA SER A 314 6.25 10.62 -23.80
C SER A 314 7.61 10.06 -24.23
N SER A 315 7.97 10.27 -25.50
CA SER A 315 9.22 9.75 -26.10
C SER A 315 10.50 10.18 -25.36
N ALA A 316 10.48 11.33 -24.68
CA ALA A 316 11.62 11.87 -23.93
C ALA A 316 11.93 11.13 -22.60
N LEU A 317 10.99 10.31 -22.08
CA LEU A 317 11.14 9.59 -20.81
C LEU A 317 11.20 8.06 -20.99
N ARG A 318 11.27 7.56 -22.22
CA ARG A 318 11.54 6.14 -22.48
C ARG A 318 13.01 5.86 -22.19
N LEU A 319 13.28 4.83 -21.38
CA LEU A 319 14.63 4.30 -21.23
C LEU A 319 15.14 3.82 -22.60
N PRO A 320 16.41 4.07 -22.95
CA PRO A 320 16.99 3.66 -24.23
C PRO A 320 17.00 2.14 -24.44
#